data_AF-E3BI98-F1
#
_entry.id   AF-E3BI98-F1
#
_cell.length_a   1.000
_cell.length_b   1.000
_cell.length_c   1.000
_cell.angle_alpha   90.00
_cell.angle_beta   90.00
_cell.angle_gamma   90.00
#
_symmetry.space_group_name_H-M   'P 1'
#
loop_
_entity.id
_entity.type
_entity.pdbx_description
1 polymer ?
#
loop_
_entity_poly.entity_id
_entity_poly.type
_entity_poly.pdbx_seq_one_letter_code
_entity_poly.pdbx_strand_id
1 'polypeptide(L)'
;MLSKAMVEQLNEQINLEFFSSNLYLQMSAWCEDKGFEGAAEFLRVHAAEEMGHMQRLFTYVSETGALPILGAIEAPQHDFNSLGDVFRETYEHEQMITSKINKLAHVAFTSQDYSTFNFLQWYVAEQHEEEKLFKGILDKLELVGEDGKALFFIDKDLAMLAKEGSSSIMDAPAE
;
A
#
# COMPACT_ATOMS: atom_id res chain seq x y z
N MET A 1 4.47 25.08 -10.89
CA MET A 1 3.31 24.69 -11.72
C MET A 1 3.69 23.41 -12.43
N LEU A 2 2.92 22.34 -12.22
CA LEU A 2 3.26 21.00 -12.74
C LEU A 2 3.25 20.98 -14.28
N SER A 3 4.12 20.18 -14.87
CA SER A 3 4.03 19.86 -16.30
C SER A 3 2.81 18.98 -16.56
N LYS A 4 2.24 19.02 -17.78
CA LYS A 4 1.11 18.15 -18.15
C LYS A 4 1.41 16.67 -17.94
N ALA A 5 2.61 16.25 -18.34
CA ALA A 5 3.07 14.87 -18.18
C ALA A 5 3.21 14.46 -16.71
N MET A 6 3.56 15.39 -15.81
CA MET A 6 3.60 15.11 -14.37
C MET A 6 2.19 15.00 -13.78
N VAL A 7 1.26 15.88 -14.18
CA VAL A 7 -0.15 15.80 -13.75
C VAL A 7 -0.77 14.47 -14.17
N GLU A 8 -0.51 14.01 -15.40
CA GLU A 8 -0.98 12.72 -15.89
C GLU A 8 -0.46 11.56 -15.02
N GLN A 9 0.85 11.50 -14.76
CA GLN A 9 1.43 10.42 -13.95
C GLN A 9 0.99 10.45 -12.48
N LEU A 10 0.82 11.64 -11.88
CA LEU A 10 0.27 11.75 -10.52
C LEU A 10 -1.19 11.30 -10.48
N ASN A 11 -1.99 11.59 -11.52
CA ASN A 11 -3.37 11.10 -11.62
C ASN A 11 -3.43 9.57 -11.83
N GLU A 12 -2.49 8.99 -12.58
CA GLU A 12 -2.36 7.54 -12.68
C GLU A 12 -2.05 6.91 -11.30
N GLN A 13 -1.15 7.51 -10.53
CA GLN A 13 -0.83 7.03 -9.18
C GLN A 13 -2.01 7.18 -8.22
N ILE A 14 -2.76 8.29 -8.27
CA ILE A 14 -3.99 8.48 -7.48
C ILE A 14 -4.97 7.33 -7.74
N ASN A 15 -5.17 6.95 -9.00
CA ASN A 15 -6.06 5.84 -9.34
C ASN A 15 -5.51 4.49 -8.87
N LEU A 16 -4.20 4.30 -8.93
CA LEU A 16 -3.55 3.10 -8.41
C LEU A 16 -3.78 2.96 -6.90
N GLU A 17 -3.50 4.00 -6.09
CA GLU A 17 -3.72 3.92 -4.64
C GLU A 17 -5.20 3.69 -4.29
N PHE A 18 -6.12 4.26 -5.07
CA PHE A 18 -7.54 4.00 -4.87
C PHE A 18 -7.88 2.53 -5.18
N PHE A 19 -7.33 1.98 -6.26
CA PHE A 19 -7.49 0.56 -6.54
C PHE A 19 -6.86 -0.31 -5.45
N SER A 20 -5.67 0.02 -4.95
CA SER A 20 -4.98 -0.69 -3.86
C SER A 20 -5.86 -0.73 -2.59
N SER A 21 -6.42 0.41 -2.18
CA SER A 21 -7.37 0.48 -1.06
C SER A 21 -8.57 -0.46 -1.27
N ASN A 22 -9.17 -0.47 -2.46
CA ASN A 22 -10.28 -1.36 -2.77
C ASN A 22 -9.87 -2.85 -2.78
N LEU A 23 -8.68 -3.16 -3.29
CA LEU A 23 -8.12 -4.51 -3.32
C LEU A 23 -7.94 -5.05 -1.90
N TYR A 24 -7.34 -4.25 -1.01
CA TYR A 24 -7.09 -4.65 0.37
C TYR A 24 -8.37 -4.75 1.18
N LEU A 25 -9.34 -3.88 0.92
CA LEU A 25 -10.68 -4.00 1.50
C LEU A 25 -11.37 -5.29 1.03
N GLN A 26 -11.25 -5.65 -0.25
CA GLN A 26 -11.83 -6.88 -0.80
C GLN A 26 -11.14 -8.15 -0.28
N MET A 27 -9.82 -8.12 -0.12
CA MET A 27 -9.04 -9.18 0.55
C MET A 27 -9.47 -9.32 2.01
N SER A 28 -9.68 -8.21 2.73
CA SER A 28 -10.15 -8.24 4.12
C SER A 28 -11.51 -8.94 4.25
N ALA A 29 -12.42 -8.71 3.28
CA ALA A 29 -13.73 -9.36 3.25
C ALA A 29 -13.62 -10.86 2.96
N TRP A 30 -12.69 -11.27 2.09
CA TRP A 30 -12.40 -12.70 1.87
C TRP A 30 -11.82 -13.35 3.14
N CYS A 31 -10.89 -12.68 3.85
CA CYS A 31 -10.34 -13.18 5.11
C CYS A 31 -11.46 -13.39 6.15
N GLU A 32 -12.39 -12.44 6.28
CA GLU A 32 -13.54 -12.55 7.18
C GLU A 32 -14.48 -13.69 6.79
N ASP A 33 -14.75 -13.90 5.48
CA ASP A 33 -15.53 -15.05 4.98
C ASP A 33 -14.88 -16.40 5.32
N LYS A 34 -13.55 -16.47 5.36
CA LYS A 34 -12.79 -17.67 5.75
C LYS A 34 -12.57 -17.81 7.26
N GLY A 35 -12.99 -16.83 8.07
CA GLY A 35 -12.85 -16.83 9.53
C GLY A 35 -11.49 -16.38 10.05
N PHE A 36 -10.68 -15.70 9.24
CA PHE A 36 -9.41 -15.07 9.63
C PHE A 36 -9.68 -13.62 10.06
N GLU A 37 -10.25 -13.44 11.25
CA GLU A 37 -10.67 -12.13 11.76
C GLU A 37 -9.49 -11.17 11.96
N GLY A 38 -8.33 -11.67 12.41
CA GLY A 38 -7.14 -10.85 12.59
C GLY A 38 -6.52 -10.37 11.28
N ALA A 39 -6.47 -11.24 10.28
CA ALA A 39 -6.07 -10.85 8.93
C ALA A 39 -7.04 -9.85 8.29
N ALA A 40 -8.35 -10.03 8.53
CA ALA A 40 -9.37 -9.10 8.07
C ALA A 40 -9.23 -7.72 8.72
N GLU A 41 -9.00 -7.65 10.03
CA GLU A 41 -8.75 -6.39 10.74
C GLU A 41 -7.51 -5.69 10.19
N PHE A 42 -6.39 -6.42 10.05
CA PHE A 42 -5.14 -5.90 9.50
C PHE A 42 -5.31 -5.30 8.09
N LEU A 43 -5.86 -6.07 7.14
CA LEU A 43 -6.03 -5.59 5.76
C LEU A 43 -7.05 -4.46 5.64
N ARG A 44 -8.01 -4.36 6.57
CA ARG A 44 -8.98 -3.25 6.61
C ARG A 44 -8.34 -1.95 7.10
N VAL A 45 -7.43 -2.03 8.08
CA VAL A 45 -6.61 -0.88 8.49
C VAL A 45 -5.71 -0.47 7.33
N HIS A 46 -5.04 -1.43 6.69
CA HIS A 46 -4.16 -1.18 5.55
C HIS A 46 -4.90 -0.53 4.37
N ALA A 47 -6.11 -1.00 4.06
CA ALA A 47 -6.97 -0.37 3.05
C ALA A 47 -7.27 1.11 3.35
N ALA A 48 -7.43 1.47 4.63
CA ALA A 48 -7.66 2.84 5.04
C ALA A 48 -6.38 3.70 4.94
N GLU A 49 -5.22 3.12 5.21
CA GLU A 49 -3.91 3.75 5.01
C GLU A 49 -3.69 4.10 3.53
N GLU A 50 -3.94 3.15 2.61
CA GLU A 50 -3.87 3.42 1.17
C GLU A 50 -4.84 4.50 0.68
N MET A 51 -6.03 4.58 1.27
CA MET A 51 -6.95 5.69 1.00
C MET A 51 -6.34 7.03 1.45
N GLY A 52 -5.59 7.02 2.56
CA GLY A 52 -4.78 8.15 3.01
C GLY A 52 -3.68 8.52 2.02
N HIS A 53 -2.98 7.53 1.45
CA HIS A 53 -1.95 7.71 0.42
C HIS A 53 -2.56 8.39 -0.82
N MET A 54 -3.67 7.86 -1.32
CA MET A 54 -4.44 8.44 -2.42
C MET A 54 -4.82 9.90 -2.14
N GLN A 55 -5.43 10.16 -0.97
CA GLN A 55 -5.93 11.48 -0.60
C GLN A 55 -4.79 12.51 -0.50
N ARG A 56 -3.62 12.09 -0.04
CA ARG A 56 -2.42 12.95 0.06
C ARG A 56 -1.94 13.37 -1.33
N LEU A 57 -1.86 12.44 -2.29
CA LEU A 57 -1.53 12.74 -3.69
C LEU A 57 -2.58 13.66 -4.35
N PHE A 58 -3.86 13.33 -4.17
CA PHE A 58 -4.98 14.12 -4.68
C PHE A 58 -4.93 15.57 -4.20
N THR A 59 -4.64 15.76 -2.91
CA THR A 59 -4.51 17.09 -2.29
C THR A 59 -3.31 17.83 -2.86
N TYR A 60 -2.14 17.18 -2.95
CA TYR A 60 -0.93 17.80 -3.52
C TYR A 60 -1.16 18.33 -4.95
N VAL A 61 -1.75 17.51 -5.83
CA VAL A 61 -2.05 17.93 -7.21
C VAL A 61 -2.94 19.18 -7.21
N SER A 62 -3.99 19.19 -6.36
CA SER A 62 -4.87 20.35 -6.21
C SER A 62 -4.13 21.61 -5.74
N GLU A 63 -3.26 21.48 -4.75
CA GLU A 63 -2.49 22.59 -4.17
C GLU A 63 -1.50 23.21 -5.17
N THR A 64 -1.02 22.43 -6.15
CA THR A 64 -0.19 22.95 -7.24
C THR A 64 -0.95 23.80 -8.26
N GLY A 65 -2.29 23.85 -8.16
CA GLY A 65 -3.20 24.50 -9.10
C GLY A 65 -3.61 23.64 -10.30
N ALA A 66 -3.24 22.35 -10.31
CA ALA A 66 -3.71 21.37 -11.28
C ALA A 66 -5.02 20.69 -10.80
N LEU A 67 -5.73 20.03 -11.70
CA LEU A 67 -6.95 19.29 -11.38
C LEU A 67 -6.60 17.81 -11.21
N PRO A 68 -6.73 17.23 -10.00
CA PRO A 68 -6.70 15.77 -9.88
C PRO A 68 -7.96 15.16 -10.47
N ILE A 69 -7.82 13.99 -11.11
CA ILE A 69 -8.91 13.31 -11.79
C ILE A 69 -8.96 11.86 -11.33
N LEU A 70 -10.08 11.49 -10.70
CA LEU A 70 -10.41 10.10 -10.42
C LEU A 70 -10.96 9.48 -11.70
N GLY A 71 -10.32 8.39 -12.13
CA GLY A 71 -10.73 7.58 -13.27
C GLY A 71 -11.74 6.52 -12.87
N ALA A 72 -11.96 5.57 -13.78
CA ALA A 72 -12.70 4.36 -13.45
C ALA A 72 -11.80 3.44 -12.60
N ILE A 73 -12.33 2.96 -11.49
CA ILE A 73 -11.64 1.97 -10.65
C ILE A 73 -12.20 0.60 -11.00
N GLU A 74 -11.33 -0.31 -11.46
CA GLU A 74 -11.72 -1.68 -11.78
C GLU A 74 -12.11 -2.44 -10.52
N ALA A 75 -12.99 -3.43 -10.66
CA ALA A 75 -13.37 -4.29 -9.55
C ALA A 75 -12.16 -5.17 -9.16
N PRO A 76 -11.73 -5.17 -7.88
CA PRO A 76 -10.65 -6.04 -7.45
C PRO A 76 -11.09 -7.51 -7.52
N GLN A 77 -10.10 -8.41 -7.62
CA GLN A 77 -10.33 -9.84 -7.45
C GLN A 77 -10.89 -10.12 -6.05
N HIS A 78 -11.78 -11.11 -5.97
CA HIS A 78 -12.52 -11.46 -4.75
C HIS A 78 -12.45 -12.94 -4.40
N ASP A 79 -11.74 -13.73 -5.19
CA ASP A 79 -11.52 -15.15 -4.95
C ASP A 79 -10.00 -15.41 -4.84
N PHE A 80 -9.61 -16.14 -3.82
CA PHE A 80 -8.23 -16.43 -3.45
C PHE A 80 -8.16 -17.87 -2.93
N ASN A 81 -7.07 -18.59 -3.17
CA ASN A 81 -7.02 -20.01 -2.81
C ASN A 81 -6.68 -20.25 -1.34
N SER A 82 -5.88 -19.38 -0.72
CA SER A 82 -5.45 -19.51 0.68
C SER A 82 -5.10 -18.15 1.30
N LEU A 83 -4.97 -18.11 2.64
CA LEU A 83 -4.48 -16.92 3.34
C LEU A 83 -3.04 -16.57 2.90
N GLY A 84 -2.21 -17.58 2.65
CA GLY A 84 -0.86 -17.37 2.12
C GLY A 84 -0.87 -16.72 0.74
N ASP A 85 -1.80 -17.11 -0.13
CA ASP A 85 -1.96 -16.50 -1.46
C ASP A 85 -2.35 -15.03 -1.35
N VAL A 86 -3.29 -14.69 -0.46
CA VAL A 86 -3.66 -13.29 -0.20
C VAL A 86 -2.43 -12.44 0.11
N PHE A 87 -1.62 -12.85 1.11
CA PHE A 87 -0.46 -12.05 1.51
C PHE A 87 0.69 -12.06 0.49
N ARG A 88 0.83 -13.13 -0.32
CA ARG A 88 1.77 -13.15 -1.44
C ARG A 88 1.38 -12.12 -2.50
N GLU A 89 0.11 -12.09 -2.87
CA GLU A 89 -0.41 -11.12 -3.83
C GLU A 89 -0.36 -9.69 -3.30
N THR A 90 -0.65 -9.47 -2.00
CA THR A 90 -0.47 -8.16 -1.37
C THR A 90 0.99 -7.71 -1.44
N TYR A 91 1.94 -8.59 -1.12
CA TYR A 91 3.37 -8.23 -1.19
C TYR A 91 3.83 -7.93 -2.62
N GLU A 92 3.39 -8.71 -3.60
CA GLU A 92 3.68 -8.44 -5.02
C GLU A 92 3.07 -7.11 -5.49
N HIS A 93 1.87 -6.77 -5.02
CA HIS A 93 1.21 -5.50 -5.32
C HIS A 93 1.95 -4.33 -4.70
N GLU A 94 2.42 -4.44 -3.45
CA GLU A 94 3.25 -3.41 -2.80
C GLU A 94 4.57 -3.17 -3.54
N GLN A 95 5.25 -4.24 -3.98
CA GLN A 95 6.45 -4.09 -4.82
C GLN A 95 6.17 -3.36 -6.13
N MET A 96 4.97 -3.55 -6.70
CA MET A 96 4.54 -2.82 -7.88
C MET A 96 4.31 -1.33 -7.58
N ILE A 97 3.66 -0.99 -6.46
CA ILE A 97 3.49 0.40 -5.99
C ILE A 97 4.87 1.05 -5.78
N THR A 98 5.80 0.38 -5.08
CA THR A 98 7.18 0.85 -4.89
C THR A 98 7.87 1.14 -6.23
N SER A 99 7.69 0.27 -7.23
CA SER A 99 8.24 0.51 -8.58
C SER A 99 7.66 1.77 -9.23
N LYS A 100 6.36 2.03 -9.03
CA LYS A 100 5.66 3.20 -9.59
C LYS A 100 6.09 4.50 -8.90
N ILE A 101 6.19 4.50 -7.57
CA ILE A 101 6.70 5.64 -6.79
C ILE A 101 8.14 5.97 -7.19
N ASN A 102 9.01 4.97 -7.33
CA ASN A 102 10.38 5.18 -7.77
C ASN A 102 10.46 5.78 -9.19
N LYS A 103 9.59 5.35 -10.11
CA LYS A 103 9.49 5.93 -11.46
C LYS A 103 9.03 7.38 -11.40
N LEU A 104 8.01 7.70 -10.60
CA LEU A 104 7.54 9.07 -10.39
C LEU A 104 8.64 9.97 -9.84
N ALA A 105 9.36 9.51 -8.82
CA ALA A 105 10.48 10.26 -8.23
C ALA A 105 11.58 10.50 -9.28
N HIS A 106 11.92 9.48 -10.08
CA HIS A 106 12.89 9.61 -11.16
C HIS A 106 12.46 10.64 -12.21
N VAL A 107 11.18 10.61 -12.64
CA VAL A 107 10.65 11.57 -13.61
C VAL A 107 10.68 12.98 -13.03
N ALA A 108 10.24 13.18 -11.78
CA ALA A 108 10.28 14.47 -11.12
C ALA A 108 11.70 15.03 -11.04
N PHE A 109 12.67 14.19 -10.66
CA PHE A 109 14.08 14.58 -10.60
C PHE A 109 14.65 14.94 -11.98
N THR A 110 14.43 14.10 -12.99
CA THR A 110 14.97 14.31 -14.33
C THR A 110 14.33 15.48 -15.07
N SER A 111 13.06 15.80 -14.76
CA SER A 111 12.40 17.02 -15.23
C SER A 111 12.73 18.25 -14.39
N GLN A 112 13.60 18.13 -13.38
CA GLN A 112 13.97 19.19 -12.43
C GLN A 112 12.75 19.78 -11.68
N ASP A 113 11.69 18.97 -11.51
CA ASP A 113 10.56 19.28 -10.65
C ASP A 113 10.90 18.89 -9.21
N TYR A 114 11.75 19.69 -8.59
CA TYR A 114 12.23 19.44 -7.24
C TYR A 114 11.12 19.54 -6.18
N SER A 115 10.01 20.23 -6.48
CA SER A 115 8.86 20.28 -5.57
C SER A 115 8.15 18.93 -5.53
N THR A 116 7.83 18.35 -6.68
CA THR A 116 7.22 17.01 -6.74
C THR A 116 8.19 15.97 -6.23
N PHE A 117 9.47 16.06 -6.59
CA PHE A 117 10.50 15.14 -6.08
C PHE A 117 10.57 15.16 -4.54
N ASN A 118 10.57 16.35 -3.92
CA ASN A 118 10.57 16.48 -2.47
C ASN A 118 9.29 15.93 -1.83
N PHE A 119 8.12 16.23 -2.41
CA PHE A 119 6.83 15.69 -1.96
C PHE A 119 6.81 14.16 -1.96
N LEU A 120 7.34 13.54 -3.03
CA LEU A 120 7.37 12.08 -3.19
C LEU A 120 8.30 11.37 -2.21
N GLN A 121 9.19 12.08 -1.49
CA GLN A 121 10.06 11.44 -0.50
C GLN A 121 9.29 10.79 0.65
N TRP A 122 8.10 11.31 0.98
CA TRP A 122 7.23 10.65 1.95
C TRP A 122 6.83 9.26 1.46
N TYR A 123 6.38 9.11 0.21
CA TYR A 123 6.01 7.79 -0.37
C TYR A 123 7.21 6.86 -0.51
N VAL A 124 8.40 7.40 -0.83
CA VAL A 124 9.62 6.58 -0.90
C VAL A 124 9.97 6.00 0.47
N ALA A 125 9.78 6.77 1.56
CA ALA A 125 9.95 6.27 2.91
C ALA A 125 8.84 5.31 3.32
N GLU A 126 7.58 5.60 2.98
CA GLU A 126 6.43 4.76 3.29
C GLU A 126 6.57 3.36 2.67
N GLN A 127 6.84 3.28 1.36
CA GLN A 127 7.02 2.01 0.67
C GLN A 127 8.19 1.15 1.20
N HIS A 128 9.17 1.77 1.87
CA HIS A 128 10.21 1.00 2.56
C HIS A 128 9.63 0.20 3.74
N GLU A 129 8.72 0.81 4.49
CA GLU A 129 8.03 0.15 5.60
C GLU A 129 7.04 -0.88 5.11
N GLU A 130 6.31 -0.59 4.03
CA GLU A 130 5.39 -1.54 3.43
C GLU A 130 6.08 -2.84 3.05
N GLU A 131 7.17 -2.75 2.29
CA GLU A 131 7.88 -3.95 1.87
C GLU A 131 8.45 -4.74 3.04
N LYS A 132 8.91 -4.07 4.10
CA LYS A 132 9.39 -4.73 5.32
C LYS A 132 8.25 -5.42 6.07
N LEU A 133 7.12 -4.75 6.22
CA LEU A 133 5.93 -5.26 6.92
C LEU A 133 5.42 -6.53 6.24
N PHE A 134 5.13 -6.45 4.94
CA PHE A 134 4.59 -7.59 4.20
C PHE A 134 5.59 -8.72 4.01
N LYS A 135 6.89 -8.40 3.81
CA LYS A 135 7.94 -9.44 3.80
C LYS A 135 8.01 -10.19 5.12
N GLY A 136 7.85 -9.49 6.25
CA GLY A 136 7.82 -10.10 7.58
C GLY A 136 6.64 -11.05 7.79
N ILE A 137 5.47 -10.74 7.23
CA ILE A 137 4.30 -11.64 7.24
C ILE A 137 4.59 -12.91 6.42
N LEU A 138 5.18 -12.76 5.23
CA LEU A 138 5.58 -13.91 4.41
C LEU A 138 6.65 -14.77 5.09
N ASP A 139 7.60 -14.17 5.81
CA ASP A 139 8.59 -14.92 6.59
C ASP A 139 7.95 -15.72 7.73
N LYS A 140 6.89 -15.20 8.37
CA LYS A 140 6.12 -15.96 9.37
C LYS A 140 5.42 -17.15 8.73
N LEU A 141 4.78 -16.97 7.57
CA LEU A 141 4.15 -18.06 6.82
C LEU A 141 5.18 -19.15 6.46
N GLU A 142 6.36 -18.78 5.99
CA GLU A 142 7.44 -19.73 5.70
C GLU A 142 7.95 -20.43 6.97
N LEU A 143 8.08 -19.70 8.08
CA LEU A 143 8.61 -20.23 9.33
C LEU A 143 7.71 -21.29 9.97
N VAL A 144 6.40 -21.04 10.02
CA VAL A 144 5.44 -21.92 10.72
C VAL A 144 4.64 -22.82 9.78
N GLY A 145 4.69 -22.56 8.47
CA GLY A 145 3.89 -23.24 7.46
C GLY A 145 2.45 -22.71 7.34
N GLU A 146 1.65 -23.38 6.52
CA GLU A 146 0.28 -22.97 6.18
C GLU A 146 -0.78 -24.01 6.64
N ASP A 147 -0.46 -24.88 7.61
CA ASP A 147 -1.48 -25.76 8.20
C ASP A 147 -2.42 -24.97 9.13
N GLY A 148 -3.61 -25.52 9.42
CA GLY A 148 -4.63 -24.81 10.18
C GLY A 148 -4.20 -24.30 11.56
N LYS A 149 -3.24 -24.97 12.24
CA LYS A 149 -2.69 -24.46 13.50
C LYS A 149 -1.75 -23.29 13.27
N ALA A 150 -0.92 -23.36 12.25
CA ALA A 150 -0.02 -22.28 11.86
C ALA A 150 -0.83 -21.01 11.50
N LEU A 151 -1.85 -21.15 10.66
CA LEU A 151 -2.71 -20.03 10.26
C LEU A 151 -3.46 -19.41 11.45
N PHE A 152 -3.89 -20.20 12.44
CA PHE A 152 -4.50 -19.68 13.66
C PHE A 152 -3.56 -18.79 14.48
N PHE A 153 -2.27 -19.12 14.55
CA PHE A 153 -1.30 -18.27 15.25
C PHE A 153 -0.92 -17.04 14.43
N ILE A 154 -0.80 -17.17 13.10
CA ILE A 154 -0.57 -16.03 12.20
C ILE A 154 -1.71 -15.02 12.29
N ASP A 155 -2.95 -15.48 12.30
CA ASP A 155 -4.12 -14.60 12.43
C ASP A 155 -4.09 -13.76 13.71
N LYS A 156 -3.65 -14.37 14.84
CA LYS A 156 -3.47 -13.63 16.09
C LYS A 156 -2.37 -12.57 16.01
N ASP A 157 -1.26 -12.89 15.35
CA ASP A 157 -0.17 -11.93 15.15
C ASP A 157 -0.64 -10.76 14.27
N LEU A 158 -1.43 -11.02 13.23
CA LEU A 158 -2.02 -9.98 12.37
C LEU A 158 -2.97 -9.07 13.13
N ALA A 159 -3.81 -9.62 14.02
CA ALA A 159 -4.67 -8.83 14.90
C ALA A 159 -3.89 -7.90 15.86
N MET A 160 -2.67 -8.30 16.24
CA MET A 160 -1.79 -7.45 17.05
C MET A 160 -1.13 -6.36 16.20
N LEU A 161 -0.64 -6.71 15.00
CA LEU A 161 -0.06 -5.75 14.07
C LEU A 161 -1.05 -4.65 13.69
N ALA A 162 -2.33 -4.98 13.50
CA ALA A 162 -3.39 -4.01 13.22
C ALA A 162 -3.56 -2.91 14.30
N LYS A 163 -3.10 -3.17 15.54
CA LYS A 163 -3.21 -2.24 16.67
C LYS A 163 -1.94 -1.46 16.92
N GLU A 164 -0.79 -2.07 16.69
CA GLU A 164 0.52 -1.53 17.06
C GLU A 164 1.17 -0.74 15.93
N GLY A 165 0.77 -0.98 14.67
CA GLY A 165 1.42 -0.40 13.49
C GLY A 165 2.80 -1.01 13.23
N SER A 166 3.45 -0.62 12.12
CA SER A 166 4.84 -0.95 11.85
C SER A 166 5.78 0.12 12.44
N SER A 167 7.03 -0.23 12.74
CA SER A 167 8.04 0.73 13.22
C SER A 167 9.21 0.81 12.26
N SER A 168 9.61 2.03 11.88
CA SER A 168 10.63 2.29 10.87
C SER A 168 11.93 2.85 11.40
N ILE A 169 13.01 2.67 10.63
CA ILE A 169 14.22 3.50 10.79
C ILE A 169 14.07 4.90 10.16
N MET A 170 13.15 5.04 9.21
CA MET A 170 12.78 6.29 8.53
C MET A 170 11.94 7.23 9.41
N ASP A 171 11.31 6.71 10.48
CA ASP A 171 10.54 7.50 11.46
C ASP A 171 11.42 8.28 12.45
N ALA A 172 12.72 8.00 12.51
CA ALA A 172 13.61 8.71 13.41
C ALA A 172 13.82 10.16 12.93
N PRO A 173 13.63 11.18 13.79
CA PRO A 173 14.09 12.51 13.45
C PRO A 173 15.62 12.44 13.27
N ALA A 174 16.13 13.02 12.18
CA ALA A 174 17.55 13.31 12.09
C ALA A 174 17.94 14.16 13.31
N GLU A 175 18.79 13.61 14.19
CA GLU A 175 19.37 14.31 15.35
C GLU A 175 20.16 15.56 14.94
#